data_AF-A0A7Y4YHR0-F1
#
_entry.id   AF-A0A7Y4YHR0-F1
#
_cell.length_a   1.000
_cell.length_b   1.000
_cell.length_c   1.000
_cell.angle_alpha   90.00
_cell.angle_beta   90.00
_cell.angle_gamma   90.00
#
_symmetry.space_group_name_H-M   'P 1'
#
loop_
_entity.id
_entity.type
_entity.pdbx_description
1 polymer ?
#
loop_
_entity_poly.entity_id
_entity_poly.type
_entity_poly.pdbx_seq_one_letter_code
_entity_poly.pdbx_strand_id
1 'polypeptide(L)' 'MAMVKMLIQVPKTIKAKLDALRKEGTTASGLIRHLLNKHFKQDSQQGPKGR' A
#
# COMPACT_ATOMS: atom_id res chain seq x y z
N MET A 1 15.39 -0.25 -6.71
CA MET A 1 14.65 -1.17 -5.83
C MET A 1 14.02 -2.27 -6.67
N ALA A 2 14.21 -3.53 -6.30
CA ALA A 2 13.50 -4.63 -6.94
C ALA A 2 12.04 -4.66 -6.45
N MET A 3 11.07 -4.71 -7.38
CA MET A 3 9.64 -4.80 -7.04
C MET A 3 9.22 -6.26 -6.99
N VAL A 4 8.68 -6.69 -5.86
CA VAL A 4 8.14 -8.05 -5.69
C VAL A 4 6.62 -8.03 -5.90
N LYS A 5 6.07 -9.03 -6.59
CA LYS A 5 4.62 -9.20 -6.75
C LYS A 5 4.04 -9.85 -5.50
N MET A 6 2.90 -9.33 -5.05
CA MET A 6 2.13 -9.89 -3.95
C MET A 6 0.70 -10.14 -4.44
N LEU A 7 0.20 -11.36 -4.25
CA LEU A 7 -1.19 -11.72 -4.52
C LEU A 7 -1.92 -11.81 -3.18
N ILE A 8 -3.00 -11.04 -3.03
CA ILE A 8 -3.81 -11.00 -1.83
C ILE A 8 -5.28 -11.16 -2.17
N GLN A 9 -6.04 -11.72 -1.24
CA GLN A 9 -7.50 -11.71 -1.30
C GLN A 9 -8.02 -10.52 -0.50
N VAL A 10 -9.00 -9.82 -1.06
CA VAL A 10 -9.69 -8.72 -0.39
C VAL A 10 -11.20 -8.87 -0.56
N PRO A 11 -12.01 -8.34 0.36
CA PRO A 11 -13.46 -8.27 0.18
C PRO A 11 -13.86 -7.64 -1.17
N LYS A 12 -14.91 -8.16 -1.78
CA LYS A 12 -15.43 -7.68 -3.08
C LYS A 12 -15.71 -6.17 -3.05
N THR A 13 -16.22 -5.66 -1.93
CA THR A 13 -16.52 -4.24 -1.71
C THR A 13 -15.26 -3.37 -1.80
N ILE A 14 -14.13 -3.84 -1.28
CA ILE A 14 -12.84 -3.13 -1.37
C ILE A 14 -12.35 -3.15 -2.81
N LYS A 15 -12.40 -4.31 -3.48
CA LYS A 15 -12.03 -4.42 -4.90
C LYS A 15 -12.85 -3.46 -5.76
N ALA A 16 -14.15 -3.35 -5.54
CA ALA A 16 -15.02 -2.42 -6.28
C ALA A 16 -14.57 -0.95 -6.11
N LYS A 17 -14.19 -0.54 -4.89
CA LYS A 17 -13.65 0.80 -4.63
C LYS A 17 -12.31 1.03 -5.35
N LEU A 18 -11.42 0.04 -5.32
CA LEU A 18 -10.13 0.11 -6.02
C LEU A 18 -10.32 0.18 -7.55
N ASP A 19 -11.29 -0.55 -8.10
CA ASP A 19 -11.62 -0.53 -9.53
C ASP A 19 -12.24 0.84 -9.93
N ALA A 20 -13.00 1.49 -9.04
CA ALA A 20 -13.51 2.85 -9.27
C ALA A 20 -12.38 3.88 -9.35
N LEU A 21 -11.44 3.87 -8.39
CA LEU A 21 -10.26 4.74 -8.38
C LEU A 21 -9.38 4.57 -9.62
N ARG A 22 -9.38 3.39 -10.23
CA ARG A 22 -8.68 3.13 -11.49
C ARG A 22 -9.21 3.98 -12.64
N LYS A 23 -10.51 4.28 -12.67
CA LYS A 23 -11.11 5.18 -13.67
C LYS A 23 -10.62 6.61 -13.54
N GLU A 24 -10.19 7.00 -12.34
CA GLU A 24 -9.64 8.31 -12.02
C GLU A 24 -8.10 8.38 -12.21
N GLY A 25 -7.49 7.31 -12.75
CA GLY A 25 -6.05 7.23 -13.01
C GLY A 25 -5.22 6.67 -11.85
N THR A 26 -5.85 6.30 -10.73
CA THR A 26 -5.13 5.73 -9.57
C THR A 26 -5.18 4.20 -9.57
N THR A 27 -4.03 3.54 -9.66
CA THR A 27 -3.97 2.07 -9.60
C THR A 27 -3.97 1.58 -8.15
N ALA A 28 -4.57 0.40 -7.92
CA ALA A 28 -4.51 -0.27 -6.62
C ALA A 28 -3.07 -0.43 -6.11
N SER A 29 -2.16 -0.89 -6.98
CA SER A 29 -0.74 -1.04 -6.64
C SER A 29 -0.07 0.28 -6.25
N GLY A 30 -0.43 1.38 -6.92
CA GLY A 30 0.08 2.72 -6.61
C GLY A 30 -0.42 3.22 -5.26
N LEU A 31 -1.72 3.10 -5.01
CA LEU A 31 -2.35 3.48 -3.75
C LEU A 31 -1.79 2.67 -2.58
N ILE A 32 -1.76 1.34 -2.70
CA ILE A 32 -1.25 0.43 -1.65
C ILE A 32 0.21 0.77 -1.36
N ARG A 33 1.04 0.96 -2.39
CA ARG A 33 2.45 1.36 -2.21
C ARG A 33 2.59 2.70 -1.50
N HIS A 34 1.78 3.70 -1.85
CA HIS A 34 1.78 5.00 -1.17
C HIS A 34 1.42 4.86 0.31
N LEU A 35 0.35 4.11 0.62
CA LEU A 35 -0.11 3.87 1.99
C LEU A 35 0.93 3.10 2.81
N LEU A 36 1.48 2.01 2.28
CA LEU A 36 2.52 1.24 2.96
C LEU A 36 3.78 2.06 3.18
N ASN A 37 4.22 2.82 2.19
CA ASN A 37 5.35 3.73 2.34
C ASN A 37 5.09 4.77 3.44
N LYS A 38 3.87 5.33 3.51
CA LYS A 38 3.51 6.28 4.57
C LYS A 38 3.53 5.62 5.94
N HIS A 39 2.95 4.44 6.07
CA HIS A 39 2.88 3.68 7.31
C HIS A 39 4.27 3.37 7.85
N PHE A 40 5.13 2.71 7.06
CA PHE A 40 6.47 2.34 7.51
C PHE A 40 7.44 3.52 7.60
N LYS A 41 7.22 4.63 6.89
CA LYS A 41 7.99 5.87 7.09
C LYS A 41 7.69 6.53 8.43
N GLN A 42 6.45 6.45 8.91
CA GLN A 42 6.09 6.94 10.25
C GLN A 42 6.79 6.12 11.34
N ASP A 43 6.97 4.82 11.11
CA ASP A 43 7.67 3.93 12.06
C ASP A 43 9.20 4.12 12.06
N SER A 44 9.79 4.62 10.96
CA SER A 44 11.24 4.87 10.87
C SER A 44 11.75 6.05 11.72
N GLN A 45 10.87 6.83 12.36
CA GLN A 45 11.25 7.76 13.44
C GLN A 45 11.27 7.11 14.84
N GLN A 46 10.95 5.82 14.95
CA GLN A 46 11.26 5.02 16.13
C GLN A 46 12.43 4.10 15.79
N GLY A 47 13.62 4.70 15.73
CA GLY A 47 14.87 3.95 15.69
C GLY A 47 15.00 3.00 16.90
N PRO A 48 15.88 1.99 16.81
CA PRO A 48 16.05 1.01 17.87
C PRO A 48 16.47 1.71 19.17
N LYS A 49 15.59 1.65 20.18
CA LYS A 49 15.97 1.86 21.56
C LYS A 49 16.98 0.76 21.88
N GLY A 50 18.23 1.16 22.09
CA GLY A 50 19.38 0.27 22.10
C GLY A 50 19.25 -0.95 23.00
N ARG A 51 19.94 -2.00 22.58
CA ARG A 51 20.69 -2.86 23.48
C ARG A 51 21.86 -3.47 22.73
#